data_AF-A0A1B6IA64-F1
#
_entry.id   AF-A0A1B6IA64-F1
#
_cell.length_a   1.000
_cell.length_b   1.000
_cell.length_c   1.000
_cell.angle_alpha   90.00
_cell.angle_beta   90.00
_cell.angle_gamma   90.00
#
_symmetry.space_group_name_H-M   'P 1'
#
loop_
_entity.id
_entity.type
_entity.pdbx_description
1 polymer ?
#
loop_
_entity_poly.entity_id
_entity_poly.type
_entity_poly.pdbx_seq_one_letter_code
_entity_poly.pdbx_strand_id
1 'polypeptide(L)'
;VEPKFESPESEDSTLSPICCWRMSYMRETHLQNNWRHGRSIKDKVHITENFRDSFYLFVSDDYVLVSSERKVMLWNVRGSPVYVRDPMNLLFESEGYMFVQMINSNMMLIVQGLSVQVYCFKSILDESWELKH
;
A
#
# COMPACT_ATOMS: atom_id res chain seq x y z
N VAL A 1 -19.59 -46.92 -43.27
CA VAL A 1 -19.15 -45.51 -43.19
C VAL A 1 -18.40 -45.39 -41.88
N GLU A 2 -17.09 -45.22 -41.90
CA GLU A 2 -16.31 -44.98 -40.68
C GLU A 2 -16.69 -43.61 -40.10
N PRO A 3 -16.88 -43.48 -38.78
CA PRO A 3 -17.11 -42.18 -38.18
C PRO A 3 -15.83 -41.36 -38.31
N LYS A 4 -15.92 -40.18 -38.93
CA LYS A 4 -14.85 -39.19 -38.88
C LYS A 4 -14.65 -38.83 -37.41
N PHE A 5 -13.56 -39.32 -36.82
CA PHE A 5 -13.05 -38.79 -35.57
C PHE A 5 -12.52 -37.39 -35.89
N GLU A 6 -13.33 -36.37 -35.60
CA GLU A 6 -12.89 -34.97 -35.66
C GLU A 6 -12.16 -34.67 -34.35
N SER A 7 -10.89 -34.29 -34.45
CA SER A 7 -10.12 -33.80 -33.31
C SER A 7 -10.78 -32.51 -32.80
N PRO A 8 -10.96 -32.34 -31.48
CA PRO A 8 -11.50 -31.08 -30.95
C PRO A 8 -10.58 -29.93 -31.37
N GLU A 9 -11.19 -28.79 -31.71
CA GLU A 9 -10.48 -27.58 -32.12
C GLU A 9 -9.40 -27.24 -31.07
N SER A 10 -8.15 -27.19 -31.52
CA SER A 10 -6.97 -27.01 -30.66
C SER A 10 -6.70 -25.55 -30.31
N GLU A 11 -7.51 -24.62 -30.83
CA GLU A 11 -7.30 -23.20 -30.65
C GLU A 11 -8.17 -22.70 -29.48
N ASP A 12 -7.52 -22.07 -28.50
CA ASP A 12 -8.13 -21.33 -27.39
C ASP A 12 -8.98 -20.11 -27.85
N SER A 13 -9.36 -20.04 -29.13
CA SER A 13 -10.08 -18.95 -29.78
C SER A 13 -11.54 -18.80 -29.33
N THR A 14 -12.07 -19.77 -28.57
CA THR A 14 -13.42 -19.76 -28.00
C THR A 14 -13.48 -19.22 -26.56
N LEU A 15 -12.34 -18.94 -25.93
CA LEU A 15 -12.31 -18.33 -24.61
C LEU A 15 -12.66 -16.84 -24.72
N SER A 16 -13.91 -16.50 -24.41
CA SER A 16 -14.35 -15.12 -24.24
C SER A 16 -13.33 -14.37 -23.37
N PRO A 17 -12.87 -13.17 -23.77
CA PRO A 17 -11.87 -12.44 -23.00
C PRO A 17 -12.36 -12.27 -21.57
N ILE A 18 -11.55 -12.74 -20.62
CA ILE A 18 -11.88 -12.67 -19.19
C ILE A 18 -12.03 -11.19 -18.84
N CYS A 19 -13.23 -10.77 -18.42
CA CYS A 19 -13.47 -9.38 -18.07
C CYS A 19 -12.64 -8.96 -16.84
N CYS A 20 -12.38 -7.65 -16.72
CA CYS A 20 -11.57 -7.09 -15.64
C CYS A 20 -12.09 -7.49 -14.24
N TRP A 21 -13.41 -7.53 -14.05
CA TRP A 21 -14.03 -7.96 -12.80
C TRP A 21 -13.66 -9.39 -12.42
N ARG A 22 -13.71 -10.31 -13.38
CA ARG A 22 -13.36 -11.72 -13.12
C ARG A 22 -11.86 -11.86 -12.82
N MET A 23 -10.99 -11.11 -13.51
CA MET A 23 -9.56 -11.07 -13.18
C MET A 23 -9.30 -10.55 -11.77
N SER A 24 -9.94 -9.43 -11.38
CA SER A 24 -9.82 -8.86 -10.03
C SER A 24 -10.31 -9.83 -8.95
N TYR A 25 -11.46 -10.48 -9.17
CA TYR A 25 -12.00 -11.48 -8.24
C TYR A 25 -11.06 -12.68 -8.05
N MET A 26 -10.53 -13.22 -9.15
CA MET A 26 -9.58 -14.35 -9.09
C MET A 26 -8.29 -13.95 -8.37
N ARG A 27 -7.77 -12.74 -8.62
CA ARG A 27 -6.58 -12.21 -7.94
C ARG A 27 -6.82 -12.07 -6.44
N GLU A 28 -7.91 -11.44 -6.04
CA GLU A 28 -8.28 -11.25 -4.63
C GLU A 28 -8.42 -12.60 -3.90
N THR A 29 -9.15 -13.54 -4.51
CA THR A 29 -9.33 -14.89 -3.97
C THR A 29 -8.00 -15.61 -3.79
N HIS A 30 -7.10 -15.49 -4.77
CA HIS A 30 -5.77 -16.10 -4.70
C HIS A 30 -4.92 -15.49 -3.57
N LEU A 31 -4.90 -14.16 -3.44
CA LEU A 31 -4.17 -13.46 -2.38
C LEU A 31 -4.69 -13.82 -0.99
N GLN A 32 -6.01 -13.83 -0.80
CA GLN A 32 -6.64 -14.24 0.46
C GLN A 32 -6.28 -15.68 0.83
N ASN A 33 -6.32 -16.59 -0.14
CA ASN A 33 -5.94 -17.98 0.09
C ASN A 33 -4.46 -18.12 0.45
N ASN A 34 -3.56 -17.38 -0.22
CA ASN A 34 -2.16 -17.37 0.15
C ASN A 34 -1.95 -16.87 1.58
N TRP A 35 -2.66 -15.81 2.00
CA TRP A 35 -2.59 -15.33 3.36
C TRP A 35 -3.10 -16.34 4.39
N ARG A 36 -4.28 -16.93 4.17
CA ARG A 36 -4.89 -17.91 5.10
C ARG A 36 -4.01 -19.14 5.33
N HIS A 37 -3.28 -19.57 4.30
CA HIS A 37 -2.40 -20.74 4.38
C HIS A 37 -0.94 -20.38 4.67
N GLY A 38 -0.63 -19.12 4.95
CA GLY A 38 0.75 -18.66 5.20
C GLY A 38 1.70 -18.83 4.01
N ARG A 39 1.17 -18.94 2.78
CA ARG A 39 1.95 -19.06 1.53
C ARG A 39 2.44 -17.69 1.07
N SER A 40 3.12 -17.01 1.97
CA SER A 40 3.58 -15.65 1.82
C SER A 40 5.07 -15.57 2.08
N ILE A 41 5.77 -14.82 1.25
CA ILE A 41 7.16 -14.45 1.51
C ILE A 41 7.13 -13.19 2.37
N LYS A 42 7.84 -13.22 3.49
CA LYS A 42 7.99 -12.06 4.37
C LYS A 42 9.40 -11.53 4.21
N ASP A 43 9.52 -10.36 3.61
CA ASP A 43 10.78 -9.62 3.60
C ASP A 43 10.88 -8.78 4.88
N LYS A 44 12.00 -8.91 5.58
CA LYS A 44 12.29 -8.12 6.78
C LYS A 44 13.10 -6.91 6.38
N VAL A 45 12.58 -5.73 6.66
CA VAL A 45 13.32 -4.49 6.55
C VAL A 45 13.89 -4.16 7.92
N HIS A 46 15.21 -3.99 8.01
CA HIS A 46 15.86 -3.57 9.23
C HIS A 46 15.82 -2.05 9.32
N ILE A 47 15.06 -1.52 10.28
CA ILE A 47 15.03 -0.10 10.58
C ILE A 47 15.54 0.10 12.01
N THR A 48 16.45 1.04 12.20
CA THR A 48 17.13 1.31 13.48
C THR A 48 16.31 2.19 14.43
N GLU A 49 15.24 2.79 13.93
CA GLU A 49 14.36 3.69 14.69
C GLU A 49 13.51 2.96 15.72
N ASN A 50 13.11 3.68 16.77
CA ASN A 50 12.14 3.19 17.74
C ASN A 50 10.71 3.36 17.21
N PHE A 51 9.97 2.26 17.12
CA PHE A 51 8.59 2.22 16.64
C PHE A 51 7.56 2.14 17.77
N ARG A 52 7.93 2.52 18.98
CA ARG A 52 6.96 2.69 20.07
C ARG A 52 5.93 3.72 19.61
N ASP A 53 4.67 3.31 19.62
CA ASP A 53 3.54 4.10 19.12
C ASP A 53 3.65 4.50 17.64
N SER A 54 4.13 3.63 16.74
CA SER A 54 4.20 3.88 15.28
C SER A 54 2.88 3.71 14.53
N PHE A 55 2.74 4.36 13.37
CA PHE A 55 1.73 4.05 12.35
C PHE A 55 2.35 3.62 11.02
N TYR A 56 1.56 2.88 10.24
CA TYR A 56 1.85 2.48 8.87
C TYR A 56 0.66 2.87 7.99
N LEU A 57 0.90 3.63 6.93
CA LEU A 57 -0.18 4.10 6.04
C LEU A 57 0.27 4.01 4.57
N PHE A 58 -0.48 3.28 3.75
CA PHE A 58 -0.33 3.36 2.30
C PHE A 58 -0.86 4.71 1.79
N VAL A 59 -0.01 5.45 1.08
CA VAL A 59 -0.38 6.73 0.43
C VAL A 59 -0.61 6.55 -1.07
N SER A 60 -0.15 5.43 -1.62
CA SER A 60 -0.54 4.86 -2.92
C SER A 60 -0.18 3.36 -2.94
N ASP A 61 -0.42 2.66 -4.04
CA ASP A 61 -0.13 1.22 -4.17
C ASP A 61 1.33 0.86 -3.88
N ASP A 62 2.27 1.77 -4.21
CA ASP A 62 3.71 1.52 -4.13
C ASP A 62 4.39 2.26 -2.98
N TYR A 63 3.68 3.11 -2.24
CA TYR A 63 4.30 4.00 -1.24
C TYR A 63 3.62 3.89 0.13
N VAL A 64 4.46 3.68 1.15
CA VAL A 64 4.04 3.55 2.55
C VAL A 64 4.73 4.62 3.39
N LEU A 65 3.94 5.29 4.22
CA LEU A 65 4.44 6.06 5.34
C LEU A 65 4.61 5.16 6.55
N VAL A 66 5.75 5.31 7.20
CA VAL A 66 6.09 4.64 8.45
C VAL A 66 6.52 5.72 9.44
N SER A 67 5.81 5.88 10.54
CA SER A 67 6.28 6.78 11.60
C SER A 67 7.15 6.04 12.61
N SER A 68 8.16 6.75 13.11
CA SER A 68 8.84 6.44 14.36
C SER A 68 8.50 7.50 15.40
N GLU A 69 9.08 7.39 16.59
CA GLU A 69 9.02 8.43 17.63
C GLU A 69 9.54 9.80 17.15
N ARG A 70 10.46 9.82 16.17
CA ARG A 70 11.17 11.03 15.77
C ARG A 70 10.78 11.59 14.41
N LYS A 71 10.26 10.75 13.52
CA LYS A 71 10.06 11.12 12.12
C LYS A 71 9.01 10.30 11.43
N VAL A 72 8.47 10.86 10.35
CA VAL A 72 7.62 10.17 9.40
C VAL A 72 8.47 9.86 8.18
N MET A 73 8.62 8.59 7.84
CA MET A 73 9.45 8.10 6.74
C MET A 73 8.59 7.65 5.57
N LEU A 74 8.95 8.04 4.35
CA LEU A 74 8.35 7.56 3.11
C LEU A 74 9.18 6.42 2.53
N TRP A 75 8.51 5.32 2.22
CA TRP A 75 9.12 4.12 1.63
C TRP A 75 8.45 3.80 0.30
N ASN A 76 9.27 3.47 -0.70
CA ASN A 76 8.79 2.77 -1.90
C ASN A 76 8.87 1.27 -1.62
N VAL A 77 7.72 0.58 -1.68
CA VAL A 77 7.60 -0.85 -1.39
C VAL A 77 7.43 -1.71 -2.65
N ARG A 78 7.58 -1.12 -3.84
CA ARG A 78 7.50 -1.85 -5.10
C ARG A 78 8.69 -2.81 -5.24
N GLY A 79 8.43 -4.10 -5.05
CA GLY A 79 9.48 -5.12 -5.04
C GLY A 79 10.17 -5.16 -3.68
N SER A 80 11.42 -4.69 -3.60
CA SER A 80 12.16 -4.60 -2.33
C SER A 80 11.98 -3.19 -1.72
N PRO A 81 11.59 -3.06 -0.44
CA PRO A 81 11.39 -1.76 0.18
C PRO A 81 12.65 -0.90 0.20
N VAL A 82 12.52 0.37 -0.19
CA VAL A 82 13.59 1.38 -0.20
C VAL A 82 13.10 2.64 0.51
N TYR A 83 13.88 3.12 1.47
CA TYR A 83 13.67 4.41 2.10
C TYR A 83 13.87 5.54 1.09
N VAL A 84 12.90 6.45 1.01
CA VAL A 84 12.94 7.58 0.09
C VAL A 84 13.43 8.82 0.83
N ARG A 85 12.73 9.23 1.89
CA ARG A 85 13.01 10.43 2.70
C ARG A 85 12.00 10.59 3.84
N ASP A 86 12.10 11.71 4.55
CA ASP A 86 11.12 12.17 5.54
C ASP A 86 10.26 13.31 4.94
N PRO A 87 9.00 13.07 4.54
CA PRO A 87 8.19 14.08 3.85
C PRO A 87 7.61 15.17 4.77
N MET A 88 7.57 14.95 6.09
CA MET A 88 7.03 15.91 7.04
C MET A 88 7.61 15.71 8.44
N ASN A 89 7.57 16.77 9.23
CA ASN A 89 7.85 16.71 10.67
C ASN A 89 6.53 16.73 11.43
N LEU A 90 6.41 15.89 12.44
CA LEU A 90 5.25 15.91 13.33
C LEU A 90 5.36 17.11 14.27
N LEU A 91 4.21 17.69 14.62
CA LEU A 91 4.18 18.81 15.56
C LEU A 91 4.46 18.38 17.01
N PHE A 92 4.20 17.12 17.36
CA PHE A 92 4.38 16.59 18.71
C PHE A 92 5.19 15.30 18.64
N GLU A 93 6.27 15.20 19.40
CA GLU A 93 7.17 14.04 19.39
C GLU A 93 6.77 12.96 20.42
N SER A 94 6.00 13.32 21.44
CA SER A 94 5.74 12.46 22.62
C SER A 94 4.28 12.04 22.79
N GLU A 95 3.40 12.44 21.88
CA GLU A 95 1.99 12.05 21.94
C GLU A 95 1.72 10.89 20.99
N GLY A 96 1.03 9.86 21.48
CA GLY A 96 0.65 8.72 20.63
C GLY A 96 -0.34 9.13 19.53
N TYR A 97 -0.26 8.47 18.38
CA TYR A 97 -1.23 8.65 17.31
C TYR A 97 -2.55 7.97 17.68
N MET A 98 -3.65 8.74 17.63
CA MET A 98 -4.99 8.19 17.80
C MET A 98 -5.55 7.69 16.47
N PHE A 99 -5.24 8.40 15.38
CA PHE A 99 -5.79 8.10 14.06
C PHE A 99 -4.94 8.68 12.94
N VAL A 100 -4.77 7.92 11.85
CA VAL A 100 -4.07 8.38 10.63
C VAL A 100 -4.81 7.85 9.42
N GLN A 101 -5.10 8.72 8.45
CA GLN A 101 -5.84 8.34 7.25
C GLN A 101 -5.56 9.27 6.06
N MET A 102 -5.57 8.70 4.86
CA MET A 102 -5.69 9.49 3.62
C MET A 102 -7.12 10.01 3.46
N ILE A 103 -7.29 11.33 3.45
CA ILE A 103 -8.58 11.99 3.19
C ILE A 103 -8.94 11.85 1.71
N ASN A 104 -7.95 11.97 0.83
CA ASN A 104 -8.04 11.77 -0.61
C ASN A 104 -6.65 11.41 -1.17
N SER A 105 -6.47 11.46 -2.50
CA SER A 105 -5.20 11.07 -3.14
C SER A 105 -3.99 11.94 -2.79
N ASN A 106 -4.18 13.13 -2.22
CA ASN A 106 -3.12 14.09 -2.00
C ASN A 106 -3.18 14.82 -0.64
N MET A 107 -4.00 14.30 0.27
CA MET A 107 -4.24 14.86 1.58
C MET A 107 -4.34 13.76 2.62
N MET A 108 -3.65 13.97 3.73
CA MET A 108 -3.61 13.05 4.86
C MET A 108 -4.01 13.77 6.15
N LEU A 109 -4.69 13.04 7.02
CA LEU A 109 -5.05 13.43 8.37
C LEU A 109 -4.20 12.65 9.38
N ILE A 110 -3.68 13.35 10.39
CA ILE A 110 -3.08 12.76 11.59
C ILE A 110 -3.79 13.36 12.80
N VAL A 111 -4.33 12.51 13.66
CA VAL A 111 -4.86 12.88 14.98
C VAL A 111 -3.89 12.39 16.04
N GLN A 112 -3.35 13.34 16.78
CA GLN A 112 -2.32 13.13 17.80
C GLN A 112 -2.73 13.90 19.06
N GLY A 113 -3.03 13.18 20.13
CA GLY A 113 -3.65 13.77 21.33
C GLY A 113 -4.93 14.54 21.02
N LEU A 114 -4.92 15.85 21.29
CA LEU A 114 -6.02 16.76 20.99
C LEU A 114 -5.81 17.55 19.68
N SER A 115 -4.72 17.28 18.97
CA SER A 115 -4.36 17.97 17.73
C SER A 115 -4.80 17.18 16.49
N VAL A 116 -5.30 17.91 15.51
CA VAL A 116 -5.62 17.41 14.18
C VAL A 116 -4.71 18.12 13.19
N GLN A 117 -3.87 17.35 12.51
CA GLN A 117 -2.90 17.83 11.51
C GLN A 117 -3.34 17.34 10.13
N VAL A 118 -3.41 18.25 9.16
CA VAL A 118 -3.77 17.94 7.78
C VAL A 118 -2.57 18.26 6.88
N TYR A 119 -1.99 17.25 6.27
CA TYR A 119 -0.86 17.41 5.35
C TYR A 119 -1.34 17.29 3.90
N CYS A 120 -0.86 18.17 3.04
CA CYS A 120 -1.16 18.18 1.61
C CYS A 120 0.14 18.10 0.78
N PHE A 121 0.04 17.49 -0.39
CA PHE A 121 1.11 17.43 -1.36
C PHE A 121 0.54 17.50 -2.78
N LYS A 122 1.35 17.91 -3.77
CA LYS A 122 1.01 17.85 -5.19
C LYS A 122 1.47 16.53 -5.79
N SER A 123 2.64 16.07 -5.37
CA SER A 123 3.23 14.78 -5.68
C SER A 123 3.70 14.10 -4.41
N ILE A 124 3.56 12.77 -4.34
CA ILE A 124 4.13 11.96 -3.25
C ILE A 124 5.64 12.23 -3.12
N LEU A 125 6.29 12.61 -4.23
CA LEU A 125 7.71 12.92 -4.35
C LEU A 125 8.07 14.40 -4.15
N ASP A 126 7.15 15.26 -3.66
CA ASP A 126 7.45 16.66 -3.28
C ASP A 126 8.34 16.76 -2.04
N GLU A 127 9.41 17.57 -2.05
CA GLU A 127 10.42 17.63 -0.97
C GLU A 127 9.86 17.67 0.46
N SER A 128 8.78 18.41 0.66
CA SER A 128 8.04 18.47 1.92
C SER A 128 6.54 18.51 1.66
N TRP A 129 5.76 17.92 2.55
CA TRP A 129 4.31 18.02 2.54
C TRP A 129 3.88 19.20 3.42
N GLU A 130 2.96 20.00 2.91
CA GLU A 130 2.53 21.24 3.54
C GLU A 130 1.46 20.96 4.58
N LEU A 131 1.67 21.42 5.82
CA LEU A 131 0.63 21.45 6.84
C LEU A 131 -0.40 22.53 6.48
N LYS A 132 -1.69 22.16 6.42
CA LYS A 132 -2.79 23.11 6.28
C LYS A 132 -3.12 23.75 7.62
N HIS A 133 -3.18 25.08 7.61
CA HIS A 133 -3.67 25.92 8.70
C HIS A 133 -5.17 26.19 8.58
#